data_AF-A0A1M5DCP2-F1
#
_entry.id   AF-A0A1M5DCP2-F1
#
_cell.length_a   1.000
_cell.length_b   1.000
_cell.length_c   1.000
_cell.angle_alpha   90.00
_cell.angle_beta   90.00
_cell.angle_gamma   90.00
#
_symmetry.space_group_name_H-M   'P 1'
#
loop_
_entity.id
_entity.type
_entity.pdbx_description
1 polymer ?
#
loop_
_entity_poly.entity_id
_entity_poly.type
_entity_poly.pdbx_seq_one_letter_code
_entity_poly.pdbx_strand_id
1 'polypeptide(L)'
;MNRWKNPLRMNGAILAGIAFLFLIPGNVNGTDLLFLLGTMMLLLAPVNLVVGMVRNRNKRPDGMAFIISAGLLLLLGFGTCGIGFSSGNFNFH
;
A
#
# COMPACT_ATOMS: atom_id res chain seq x y z
N MET A 1 22.20 -12.98 4.51
CA MET A 1 21.06 -12.20 5.04
C MET A 1 20.03 -11.99 3.93
N ASN A 2 18.88 -12.67 4.00
CA ASN A 2 17.83 -12.64 2.97
C ASN A 2 17.22 -11.25 2.82
N ARG A 3 17.41 -10.62 1.65
CA ARG A 3 16.93 -9.27 1.30
C ARG A 3 15.40 -9.12 1.29
N TRP A 4 14.66 -10.22 1.38
CA TRP A 4 13.20 -10.32 1.39
C TRP A 4 12.55 -10.30 2.79
N LYS A 5 13.33 -10.08 3.86
CA LYS A 5 12.81 -10.04 5.24
C LYS A 5 12.11 -8.72 5.63
N ASN A 6 12.20 -7.68 4.80
CA ASN A 6 11.65 -6.37 5.14
C ASN A 6 10.29 -6.15 4.44
N PRO A 7 9.15 -6.32 5.15
CA PRO A 7 7.82 -6.09 4.58
C PRO A 7 7.68 -4.69 3.97
N LEU A 8 8.28 -3.67 4.60
CA LEU A 8 8.34 -2.31 4.08
C LEU A 8 8.99 -2.20 2.69
N ARG A 9 10.07 -2.96 2.43
CA ARG A 9 10.72 -2.95 1.11
C ARG A 9 9.87 -3.61 0.05
N MET A 10 9.17 -4.69 0.40
CA MET A 10 8.29 -5.41 -0.52
C MET A 10 7.06 -4.56 -0.87
N ASN A 11 6.42 -3.96 0.13
CA ASN A 11 5.30 -3.03 -0.08
C ASN A 11 5.74 -1.79 -0.88
N GLY A 12 6.90 -1.22 -0.55
CA GLY A 12 7.46 -0.09 -1.28
C GLY A 12 7.80 -0.42 -2.74
N ALA A 13 8.33 -1.61 -3.02
CA ALA A 13 8.61 -2.06 -4.39
C ALA A 13 7.33 -2.26 -5.22
N ILE A 14 6.27 -2.81 -4.61
CA ILE A 14 4.96 -2.97 -5.28
C ILE A 14 4.35 -1.60 -5.57
N LEU A 15 4.34 -0.70 -4.60
CA LEU A 15 3.83 0.67 -4.77
C LEU A 15 4.63 1.46 -5.82
N ALA A 16 5.96 1.37 -5.81
CA ALA A 16 6.81 2.02 -6.80
C ALA A 16 6.63 1.44 -8.21
N GLY A 17 6.47 0.12 -8.33
CA GLY A 17 6.20 -0.54 -9.62
C GLY A 17 4.86 -0.11 -10.21
N ILE A 18 3.82 0.00 -9.38
CA ILE A 18 2.51 0.50 -9.82
C ILE A 18 2.59 1.98 -10.19
N ALA A 19 3.22 2.82 -9.37
CA ALA A 19 3.41 4.24 -9.69
C ALA A 19 4.17 4.43 -11.01
N PHE A 20 5.19 3.60 -11.27
CA PHE A 20 5.94 3.62 -12.53
C PHE A 20 5.06 3.21 -13.72
N LEU A 21 4.25 2.16 -13.60
CA LEU A 21 3.33 1.73 -14.66
C LEU A 21 2.28 2.80 -15.00
N PHE A 22 1.82 3.56 -14.01
CA PHE A 22 0.85 4.65 -14.20
C PHE A 22 1.49 5.95 -14.73
N LEU A 23 2.78 6.17 -14.54
CA LEU A 23 3.49 7.31 -15.15
C LEU A 23 3.73 7.14 -16.65
N ILE A 24 3.77 5.90 -17.16
CA ILE A 24 4.02 5.58 -18.58
C ILE A 24 2.95 6.18 -19.53
N PRO A 25 1.64 6.08 -19.28
CA PRO A 25 0.63 6.63 -20.19
C PRO A 25 0.54 8.16 -20.26
N GLY A 26 1.36 8.91 -19.51
CA GLY A 26 1.55 10.36 -19.69
C GLY A 26 0.34 11.28 -19.42
N ASN A 27 -0.85 10.72 -19.18
CA ASN A 27 -2.10 11.46 -19.06
C ASN A 27 -2.94 10.95 -17.87
N VAL A 28 -2.33 10.88 -16.69
CA VAL A 28 -3.03 10.51 -15.45
C VAL A 28 -3.10 11.75 -14.58
N ASN A 29 -4.31 12.20 -14.24
CA ASN A 29 -4.49 13.31 -13.32
C ASN A 29 -3.85 12.94 -11.98
N GLY A 30 -3.08 13.87 -11.39
CA GLY A 30 -2.38 13.62 -10.12
C GLY A 30 -3.31 13.21 -8.97
N THR A 31 -4.58 13.63 -9.02
CA THR A 31 -5.64 13.25 -8.07
C THR A 31 -6.06 11.78 -8.22
N ASP A 32 -6.21 11.30 -9.46
CA ASP A 32 -6.55 9.90 -9.77
C ASP A 32 -5.41 8.96 -9.36
N LEU A 33 -4.17 9.42 -9.57
CA LEU A 33 -2.98 8.71 -9.13
C LEU A 33 -2.95 8.57 -7.59
N LEU A 34 -3.25 9.64 -6.85
CA LEU A 34 -3.25 9.64 -5.38
C LEU A 34 -4.36 8.75 -4.80
N PHE A 35 -5.55 8.80 -5.40
CA PHE A 35 -6.68 7.96 -5.00
C PHE A 35 -6.39 6.48 -5.26
N LEU A 36 -5.85 6.15 -6.43
CA LEU A 36 -5.47 4.78 -6.77
C LEU A 36 -4.34 4.27 -5.87
N LEU A 37 -3.31 5.09 -5.63
CA LEU A 37 -2.21 4.76 -4.73
C LEU A 37 -2.73 4.41 -3.33
N GLY A 38 -3.64 5.23 -2.79
CA GLY A 38 -4.25 4.98 -1.49
C GLY A 38 -5.10 3.70 -1.46
N THR A 39 -5.85 3.45 -2.54
CA THR A 39 -6.67 2.23 -2.67
C THR A 39 -5.77 0.98 -2.69
N MET A 40 -4.63 1.04 -3.37
CA MET A 40 -3.65 -0.05 -3.40
C MET A 40 -2.99 -0.26 -2.03
N MET A 41 -2.69 0.81 -1.29
CA MET A 41 -2.20 0.70 0.09
C MET A 41 -3.23 0.01 0.99
N LEU A 42 -4.52 0.36 0.86
CA LEU A 42 -5.62 -0.27 1.59
C LEU A 42 -5.78 -1.76 1.24
N LEU A 43 -5.60 -2.14 -0.02
CA LEU A 43 -5.65 -3.54 -0.46
C LEU A 43 -4.45 -4.37 0.02
N LEU A 44 -3.27 -3.76 0.11
CA LEU A 44 -2.06 -4.43 0.61
C LEU A 44 -2.07 -4.61 2.13
N ALA A 45 -2.83 -3.80 2.87
CA ALA A 45 -2.94 -3.92 4.31
C ALA A 45 -3.48 -5.28 4.82
N PRO A 46 -4.64 -5.80 4.37
CA PRO A 46 -5.13 -7.11 4.81
C PRO A 46 -4.19 -8.25 4.41
N VAL A 47 -3.53 -8.16 3.25
CA VAL A 47 -2.52 -9.14 2.83
C VAL A 47 -1.34 -9.16 3.81
N ASN A 48 -0.80 -8.00 4.18
CA ASN A 48 0.26 -7.90 5.17
C ASN A 48 -0.20 -8.35 6.58
N LEU A 49 -1.44 -8.06 6.95
CA LEU A 49 -2.01 -8.49 8.22
C LEU A 49 -2.08 -10.02 8.30
N VAL A 50 -2.63 -10.69 7.27
CA VAL A 50 -2.75 -12.15 7.21
C VAL A 50 -1.38 -12.80 7.19
N VAL A 51 -0.45 -12.31 6.36
CA VAL A 51 0.93 -12.83 6.31
C VAL A 51 1.61 -12.65 7.66
N GLY A 52 1.42 -11.50 8.31
CA GLY A 52 1.94 -11.21 9.64
C GLY A 52 1.39 -12.15 10.71
N MET A 53 0.08 -12.40 10.72
CA MET A 53 -0.57 -13.34 11.63
C MET A 53 -0.05 -14.77 11.44
N VAL A 54 0.06 -15.25 10.19
CA VAL A 54 0.59 -16.59 9.88
C VAL A 54 2.04 -16.73 10.33
N ARG A 55 2.88 -15.72 10.06
CA ARG A 55 4.29 -15.72 10.48
C ARG A 55 4.45 -15.62 12.00
N ASN A 56 3.63 -14.81 12.66
CA ASN A 56 3.60 -14.69 14.10
C ASN A 56 3.19 -16.01 14.77
N ARG A 57 2.19 -16.71 14.21
CA ARG A 57 1.77 -18.05 14.65
C ARG A 57 2.91 -19.07 14.53
N ASN A 58 3.75 -18.95 13.50
CA ASN A 58 4.94 -19.77 13.29
C ASN A 58 6.18 -19.31 14.09
N LYS A 59 6.00 -18.43 15.09
CA LYS A 59 7.07 -17.84 15.93
C LYS A 59 8.21 -17.21 15.12
N ARG A 60 7.92 -16.73 13.90
CA ARG A 60 8.92 -16.05 13.08
C ARG A 60 9.02 -14.59 13.54
N PRO A 61 10.22 -14.07 13.80
CA PRO A 61 10.42 -12.73 14.38
C PRO A 61 10.03 -11.57 13.44
N ASP A 62 9.78 -11.86 12.16
CA ASP A 62 9.33 -10.90 11.16
C ASP A 62 7.80 -10.70 11.15
N GLY A 63 7.01 -11.58 11.78
CA GLY A 63 5.55 -11.50 11.77
C GLY A 63 4.99 -10.19 12.34
N MET A 64 5.57 -9.68 13.43
CA MET A 64 5.18 -8.37 14.00
C MET A 64 5.45 -7.22 13.02
N ALA A 65 6.53 -7.25 12.25
CA ALA A 65 6.84 -6.20 11.28
C ALA A 65 5.81 -6.14 10.15
N PHE A 66 5.25 -7.28 9.73
CA PHE A 66 4.17 -7.34 8.75
C PHE A 66 2.87 -6.74 9.31
N ILE A 67 2.52 -7.03 10.56
CA ILE A 67 1.33 -6.47 11.24
C ILE A 67 1.46 -4.94 11.38
N ILE A 68 2.61 -4.44 11.83
CA ILE A 68 2.87 -3.00 11.94
C ILE A 68 2.79 -2.33 10.55
N SER A 69 3.36 -2.96 9.53
CA SER A 69 3.29 -2.43 8.16
C SER A 69 1.86 -2.39 7.61
N ALA A 70 1.00 -3.33 8.00
CA ALA A 70 -0.42 -3.31 7.65
C ALA A 70 -1.13 -2.10 8.29
N GLY A 71 -0.87 -1.81 9.56
CA GLY A 71 -1.42 -0.63 10.23
C GLY A 71 -0.94 0.68 9.58
N LEU A 72 0.34 0.76 9.22
CA LEU A 72 0.90 1.91 8.51
C LEU A 72 0.26 2.09 7.12
N LEU A 73 0.07 1.01 6.37
CA LEU A 73 -0.58 1.02 5.06
C LEU A 73 -2.05 1.43 5.15
N LEU A 74 -2.77 1.05 6.20
CA LEU A 74 -4.13 1.53 6.44
C LEU A 74 -4.14 3.04 6.67
N LEU A 75 -3.30 3.54 7.58
CA LEU A 75 -3.21 4.97 7.88
C LEU A 75 -2.84 5.80 6.65
N LEU A 76 -1.80 5.38 5.92
CA LEU A 76 -1.36 6.07 4.71
C LEU A 76 -2.38 5.92 3.57
N GLY A 77 -2.99 4.76 3.41
CA GLY A 77 -4.02 4.49 2.41
C GLY A 77 -5.28 5.33 2.62
N PHE A 78 -5.80 5.39 3.84
CA PHE A 78 -6.93 6.28 4.17
C PHE A 78 -6.57 7.75 3.97
N GLY A 79 -5.38 8.19 4.39
CA GLY A 79 -4.94 9.56 4.21
C GLY A 79 -4.80 9.96 2.74
N THR A 80 -4.18 9.10 1.92
CA THR A 80 -3.99 9.36 0.48
C THR A 80 -5.29 9.26 -0.31
N CYS A 81 -6.18 8.31 -0.01
CA CYS A 81 -7.54 8.27 -0.55
C CYS A 81 -8.33 9.53 -0.17
N GLY A 82 -8.25 9.98 1.09
CA GLY A 82 -8.94 11.18 1.56
C GLY A 82 -8.46 12.46 0.85
N ILE A 83 -7.15 12.58 0.61
CA ILE A 83 -6.58 13.69 -0.17
C ILE A 83 -7.04 13.64 -1.64
N GLY A 84 -7.08 12.43 -2.22
CA GLY A 84 -7.63 12.18 -3.55
C GLY A 84 -9.09 12.62 -3.66
N PHE A 85 -9.94 12.21 -2.72
CA PHE A 85 -11.36 12.60 -2.66
C PHE A 85 -11.59 14.10 -2.41
N SER A 86 -10.77 14.73 -1.57
CA SER A 86 -10.91 16.15 -1.24
C SER A 86 -10.48 17.07 -2.40
N SER A 87 -9.48 16.64 -3.19
CA SER A 87 -8.93 17.42 -4.31
C SER A 87 -9.55 17.08 -5.66
N GLY A 88 -10.14 15.89 -5.81
CA GLY A 88 -10.77 15.43 -7.03
C GLY A 88 -12.29 15.45 -6.91
N ASN A 89 -12.96 16.17 -7.81
CA ASN A 89 -14.39 16.03 -8.05
C ASN A 89 -14.65 14.64 -8.68
N PHE A 90 -14.51 13.57 -7.90
CA PHE A 90 -14.78 12.19 -8.32
C PHE A 90 -16.30 12.05 -8.53
N ASN A 91 -16.76 12.44 -9.71
CA ASN A 91 -18.07 12.06 -10.19
C ASN A 91 -18.06 10.55 -10.39
N PHE A 92 -18.57 9.80 -9.41
CA PHE A 92 -19.06 8.45 -9.63
C PHE A 92 -20.23 8.56 -10.61
N HIS A 93 -19.98 8.32 -11.89
CA HIS A 93 -21.00 8.25 -12.92
C HIS A 93 -21.07 6.84 -13.51
#